data_AF-A0A1B2R313-F1
#
_entry.id   AF-A0A1B2R313-F1
#
_cell.length_a   1.000
_cell.length_b   1.000
_cell.length_c   1.000
_cell.angle_alpha   90.00
_cell.angle_beta   90.00
_cell.angle_gamma   90.00
#
_symmetry.space_group_name_H-M   'P 1'
#
loop_
_entity.id
_entity.type
_entity.pdbx_description
1 polymer ?
#
loop_
_entity_poly.entity_id
_entity_poly.type
_entity_poly.pdbx_seq_one_letter_code
_entity_poly.pdbx_strand_id
1 'polypeptide(L)'
;MLEKTEGTAQKWAGKAQDAIGEMAGDAGTQLKGKARELAGRTQESYGDALNMVRECASNNPLATVAVAVGAGVLLGALLSSRR
;
A
#
# COMPACT_ATOMS: atom_id res chain seq x y z
N MET A 1 -13.02 16.38 -25.86
CA MET A 1 -11.57 16.18 -25.62
C MET A 1 -11.29 15.38 -24.33
N LEU A 2 -12.10 15.51 -23.26
CA LEU A 2 -11.90 14.77 -22.00
C LEU A 2 -12.30 13.27 -22.07
N GLU A 3 -13.34 12.91 -22.84
CA GLU A 3 -13.80 11.51 -23.00
C GLU A 3 -12.72 10.55 -23.53
N LYS A 4 -11.85 11.00 -24.43
CA LYS A 4 -10.73 10.17 -24.94
C LYS A 4 -9.67 9.94 -23.87
N THR A 5 -9.43 10.94 -23.02
CA THR A 5 -8.47 10.86 -21.92
C THR A 5 -9.01 9.96 -20.81
N GLU A 6 -10.30 10.05 -20.48
CA GLU A 6 -10.97 9.15 -19.53
C GLU A 6 -10.95 7.70 -20.01
N GLY A 7 -11.28 7.44 -21.28
CA GLY A 7 -11.22 6.09 -21.83
C GLY A 7 -9.80 5.49 -21.88
N THR A 8 -8.78 6.34 -22.07
CA THR A 8 -7.37 5.92 -22.01
C THR A 8 -6.96 5.64 -20.57
N ALA A 9 -7.26 6.54 -19.65
CA ALA A 9 -6.95 6.38 -18.23
C ALA A 9 -7.62 5.13 -17.65
N GLN A 10 -8.88 4.86 -18.02
CA GLN A 10 -9.63 3.70 -17.55
C GLN A 10 -9.08 2.38 -18.12
N LYS A 11 -8.61 2.37 -19.39
CA LYS A 11 -7.89 1.21 -19.96
C LYS A 11 -6.57 0.91 -19.25
N TRP A 12 -5.83 1.95 -18.89
CA TRP A 12 -4.56 1.80 -18.16
C TRP A 12 -4.80 1.37 -16.71
N ALA A 13 -5.80 1.95 -16.04
CA ALA A 13 -6.21 1.56 -14.70
C ALA A 13 -6.66 0.09 -14.65
N GLY A 14 -7.46 -0.36 -15.63
CA GLY A 14 -7.90 -1.75 -15.71
C GLY A 14 -6.73 -2.74 -15.87
N LYS A 15 -5.80 -2.45 -16.79
CA LYS A 15 -4.58 -3.29 -16.94
C LYS A 15 -3.71 -3.32 -15.69
N ALA A 16 -3.60 -2.20 -14.99
CA ALA A 16 -2.84 -2.12 -13.75
C ALA A 16 -3.53 -2.93 -12.62
N GLN A 17 -4.85 -2.87 -12.53
CA GLN A 17 -5.63 -3.65 -11.57
C GLN A 17 -5.50 -5.16 -11.81
N ASP A 18 -5.58 -5.62 -13.06
CA ASP A 18 -5.40 -7.02 -13.41
C ASP A 18 -4.02 -7.56 -12.98
N ALA A 19 -2.95 -6.80 -13.28
CA ALA A 19 -1.59 -7.20 -12.91
C ALA A 19 -1.36 -7.24 -11.39
N ILE A 20 -1.89 -6.25 -10.66
CA ILE A 20 -1.79 -6.20 -9.19
C ILE A 20 -2.60 -7.34 -8.56
N GLY A 21 -3.77 -7.67 -9.12
CA GLY A 21 -4.62 -8.76 -8.64
C GLY A 21 -3.97 -10.14 -8.76
N GLU A 22 -3.33 -10.43 -9.90
CA GLU A 22 -2.65 -11.71 -10.15
C GLU A 22 -1.46 -11.91 -9.20
N MET A 23 -0.68 -10.85 -8.94
CA MET A 23 0.45 -10.89 -8.01
C MET A 23 0.01 -10.96 -6.53
N ALA A 24 -1.06 -10.25 -6.16
CA ALA A 24 -1.56 -10.23 -4.78
C ALA A 24 -2.19 -11.58 -4.38
N GLY A 25 -2.78 -12.31 -5.32
CA GLY A 25 -3.40 -13.63 -5.10
C GLY A 25 -2.42 -14.69 -4.57
N ASP A 26 -1.19 -14.71 -5.11
CA ASP A 26 -0.15 -15.67 -4.68
C ASP A 26 0.40 -15.32 -3.28
N ALA A 27 0.63 -14.03 -3.03
CA ALA A 27 1.17 -13.52 -1.77
C ALA A 27 0.22 -13.74 -0.57
N GLY A 28 -1.10 -13.63 -0.78
CA GLY A 28 -2.13 -13.84 0.25
C GLY A 28 -2.04 -15.20 0.95
N THR A 29 -1.59 -16.23 0.23
CA THR A 29 -1.50 -17.61 0.73
C THR A 29 -0.32 -17.80 1.70
N GLN A 30 0.79 -17.06 1.53
CA GLN A 30 2.00 -17.20 2.36
C GLN A 30 1.96 -16.38 3.66
N LEU A 31 1.16 -15.30 3.69
CA LEU A 31 1.14 -14.32 4.80
C LEU A 31 0.57 -14.89 6.11
N LYS A 32 -0.32 -15.89 6.07
CA LYS A 32 -0.94 -16.49 7.27
C LYS A 32 0.06 -17.15 8.23
N GLY A 33 1.24 -17.57 7.75
CA GLY A 33 2.27 -18.21 8.59
C GLY A 33 3.12 -17.25 9.42
N LYS A 34 3.41 -16.04 8.90
CA LYS A 34 4.37 -15.09 9.50
C LYS A 34 3.75 -14.15 10.54
N ALA A 35 2.43 -13.94 10.47
CA ALA A 35 1.71 -13.02 11.37
C ALA A 35 1.80 -13.41 12.86
N ARG A 36 1.98 -14.71 13.18
CA ARG A 36 2.07 -15.20 14.56
C ARG A 36 3.41 -14.90 15.25
N GLU A 37 4.45 -14.57 14.48
CA GLU A 37 5.80 -14.26 14.98
C GLU A 37 6.00 -12.75 15.22
N LEU A 38 5.30 -11.90 14.47
CA LEU A 38 5.46 -10.44 14.54
C LEU A 38 4.86 -9.79 15.79
N ALA A 39 3.86 -10.41 16.42
CA ALA A 39 3.13 -9.79 17.55
C ALA A 39 4.00 -9.51 18.79
N GLY A 40 5.20 -10.11 18.89
CA GLY A 40 6.13 -9.91 20.01
C GLY A 40 7.11 -8.73 19.86
N ARG A 41 7.23 -8.10 18.69
CA ARG A 41 8.25 -7.07 18.39
C ARG A 41 7.70 -5.63 18.30
N THR A 42 6.42 -5.45 18.62
CA THR A 42 5.61 -4.35 18.10
C THR A 42 5.82 -3.01 18.80
N GLN A 43 6.17 -2.99 20.08
CA GLN A 43 6.17 -1.75 20.86
C GLN A 43 7.40 -0.87 20.63
N GLU A 44 8.58 -1.45 20.48
CA GLU A 44 9.82 -0.69 20.25
C GLU A 44 9.85 -0.11 18.84
N SER A 45 9.53 -0.93 17.83
CA SER A 45 9.52 -0.51 16.42
C SER A 45 8.46 0.55 16.09
N TYR A 46 7.40 0.67 16.89
CA TYR A 46 6.31 1.63 16.63
C TYR A 46 6.74 3.08 16.89
N GLY A 47 7.56 3.30 17.93
CA GLY A 47 8.08 4.63 18.27
C GLY A 47 8.99 5.20 17.16
N ASP A 48 9.91 4.37 16.67
CA ASP A 48 10.84 4.76 15.61
C ASP A 48 10.14 5.03 14.27
N ALA A 49 9.15 4.19 13.93
CA ALA A 49 8.36 4.37 12.71
C ALA A 49 7.57 5.68 12.73
N LEU A 50 6.94 6.01 13.86
CA LEU A 50 6.22 7.27 14.02
C LEU A 50 7.16 8.48 13.93
N ASN A 51 8.35 8.37 14.52
CA ASN A 51 9.34 9.44 14.47
C ASN A 51 9.80 9.71 13.04
N MET A 52 10.05 8.66 12.25
CA MET A 52 10.43 8.76 10.84
C MET A 52 9.34 9.43 9.98
N VAL A 53 8.07 9.05 10.17
CA VAL A 53 6.95 9.65 9.45
C VAL A 53 6.81 11.15 9.78
N ARG A 54 6.95 11.51 11.06
CA ARG A 54 6.93 12.90 11.51
C ARG A 54 8.07 13.72 10.90
N GLU A 55 9.26 13.15 10.79
CA GLU A 55 10.41 13.83 10.18
C GLU A 55 10.22 14.03 8.67
N CYS A 56 9.71 13.03 7.94
CA CYS A 56 9.34 13.18 6.53
C CYS A 56 8.29 14.29 6.33
N ALA A 57 7.27 14.34 7.20
CA ALA A 57 6.22 15.37 7.14
C ALA A 57 6.75 16.79 7.33
N SER A 58 7.74 16.98 8.21
CA SER A 58 8.30 18.30 8.47
C SER A 58 9.29 18.75 7.40
N ASN A 59 10.05 17.82 6.81
CA ASN A 59 11.15 18.16 5.90
C ASN A 59 10.76 18.10 4.42
N ASN A 60 9.85 17.20 4.04
CA ASN A 60 9.49 16.95 2.64
C ASN A 60 8.02 16.53 2.51
N PRO A 61 7.07 17.49 2.43
CA PRO A 61 5.64 17.18 2.36
C PRO A 61 5.26 16.31 1.15
N LEU A 62 5.99 16.43 0.02
CA LEU A 62 5.79 15.54 -1.14
C LEU A 62 6.20 14.09 -0.84
N ALA A 63 7.30 13.88 -0.11
CA ALA A 63 7.71 12.54 0.31
C ALA A 63 6.66 11.92 1.25
N THR A 64 6.05 12.72 2.12
CA THR A 64 4.95 12.26 2.99
C THR A 64 3.72 11.84 2.21
N VAL A 65 3.34 12.58 1.16
CA VAL A 65 2.24 12.17 0.28
C VAL A 65 2.57 10.85 -0.41
N ALA A 66 3.79 10.69 -0.92
CA ALA A 66 4.23 9.43 -1.54
C ALA A 66 4.19 8.25 -0.55
N VAL A 67 4.65 8.46 0.69
CA VAL A 67 4.60 7.46 1.76
C VAL A 67 3.16 7.13 2.14
N ALA A 68 2.28 8.12 2.26
CA ALA A 68 0.87 7.92 2.59
C ALA A 68 0.12 7.16 1.48
N VAL A 69 0.38 7.49 0.22
CA VAL A 69 -0.16 6.75 -0.94
C VAL A 69 0.37 5.32 -0.93
N GLY A 70 1.67 5.13 -0.75
CA GLY A 70 2.28 3.79 -0.66
C GLY A 70 1.68 2.95 0.46
N ALA A 71 1.58 3.51 1.67
CA ALA A 71 0.98 2.84 2.82
C ALA A 71 -0.52 2.53 2.60
N GLY A 72 -1.27 3.48 2.03
CA GLY A 72 -2.69 3.31 1.73
C GLY A 72 -2.95 2.25 0.65
N VAL A 73 -2.13 2.17 -0.39
CA VAL A 73 -2.20 1.14 -1.42
C VAL A 73 -1.89 -0.24 -0.83
N LEU A 74 -0.86 -0.34 0.01
CA LEU A 74 -0.51 -1.60 0.68
C LEU A 74 -1.60 -2.07 1.64
N LEU A 75 -2.13 -1.17 2.47
CA LEU A 75 -3.23 -1.47 3.39
C LEU A 75 -4.53 -1.79 2.64
N GLY A 76 -4.82 -1.07 1.57
CA GLY A 76 -5.97 -1.30 0.71
C GLY A 76 -5.91 -2.65 0.00
N ALA A 77 -4.75 -3.03 -0.52
CA ALA A 77 -4.53 -4.36 -1.11
C ALA A 77 -4.72 -5.48 -0.08
N LEU A 78 -4.25 -5.29 1.15
CA LEU A 78 -4.43 -6.26 2.25
C LEU A 78 -5.89 -6.40 2.70
N LEU A 79 -6.65 -5.30 2.77
CA LEU A 79 -8.06 -5.32 3.18
C LEU A 79 -8.99 -5.77 2.04
N SER A 80 -8.65 -5.49 0.78
CA SER A 80 -9.39 -5.95 -0.39
C SER A 80 -9.35 -7.47 -0.55
N SER A 81 -8.36 -8.15 0.03
CA SER A 81 -8.26 -9.61 0.05
C SER A 81 -9.30 -10.28 0.98
N ARG A 82 -10.11 -9.50 1.71
CA ARG A 82 -11.06 -10.00 2.72
C ARG A 82 -12.55 -9.90 2.34
N ARG A 83 -12.88 -9.49 1.12
CA ARG A 83 -14.23 -9.54 0.52
C ARG A 83 -14.19 -10.36 -0.75
#